data_AF-A0A375BJP7-F1
#
_entry.id   AF-A0A375BJP7-F1
#
_cell.length_a   1.000
_cell.length_b   1.000
_cell.length_c   1.000
_cell.angle_alpha   90.00
_cell.angle_beta   90.00
_cell.angle_gamma   90.00
#
_symmetry.space_group_name_H-M   'P 1'
#
loop_
_entity.id
_entity.type
_entity.pdbx_description
1 polymer ?
#
loop_
_entity_poly.entity_id
_entity_poly.type
_entity_poly.pdbx_seq_one_letter_code
_entity_poly.pdbx_strand_id
1 'polypeptide(L)'
;MDEIEDLSDLPMPRFIWGFAVIAGKGGEVMHDEFEYLTHTRSPRFTCRVVELEDMPAESEEDAIDGRIVHDDDPSRMFYITDAGMALVNFQLFDKMPDKQKFKRICDEAIANWMLRREFLDDEDED
;
A
#
# COMPACT_ATOMS: atom_id res chain seq x y z
N MET A 1 18.74 19.74 24.90
CA MET A 1 18.06 18.44 25.01
C MET A 1 16.89 18.48 24.04
N ASP A 2 17.13 19.00 22.82
CA ASP A 2 16.10 19.78 22.10
C ASP A 2 15.76 19.15 20.74
N GLU A 3 16.73 18.54 20.05
CA GLU A 3 16.51 17.95 18.72
C GLU A 3 15.61 16.69 18.74
N ILE A 4 15.62 15.91 19.83
CA ILE A 4 14.78 14.71 19.94
C ILE A 4 13.31 15.07 20.20
N GLU A 5 13.06 16.16 20.90
CA GLU A 5 11.69 16.66 21.14
C GLU A 5 11.11 17.23 19.83
N ASP A 6 11.91 17.99 19.06
CA ASP A 6 11.51 18.51 17.74
C ASP A 6 11.19 17.39 16.72
N LEU A 7 11.91 16.27 16.76
CA LEU A 7 11.63 15.10 15.90
C LEU A 7 10.34 14.37 16.30
N SER A 8 9.93 14.46 17.57
CA SER A 8 8.73 13.77 18.08
C SER A 8 7.42 14.44 17.65
N ASP A 9 7.47 15.72 17.26
CA ASP A 9 6.32 16.49 16.79
C ASP A 9 6.06 16.35 15.28
N LEU A 10 6.95 15.65 14.55
CA LEU A 10 6.77 15.44 13.13
C LEU A 10 5.51 14.58 12.86
N PRO A 11 4.61 15.03 11.97
CA PRO A 11 3.39 14.29 11.72
C PRO A 11 3.70 12.96 11.04
N MET A 12 3.18 11.87 11.61
CA MET A 12 3.27 10.55 10.97
C MET A 12 2.68 10.59 9.56
N PRO A 13 3.42 10.18 8.51
CA PRO A 13 2.91 10.06 7.16
C PRO A 13 1.72 9.11 7.10
N ARG A 14 0.75 9.42 6.23
CA ARG A 14 -0.46 8.63 6.10
C ARG A 14 -0.21 7.25 5.50
N PHE A 15 0.61 7.18 4.46
CA PHE A 15 1.02 5.97 3.77
C PHE A 15 2.52 5.78 3.96
N ILE A 16 2.92 4.62 4.45
CA ILE A 16 4.32 4.24 4.60
C ILE A 16 4.52 2.96 3.79
N TRP A 17 5.42 3.03 2.83
CA TRP A 17 5.77 1.93 1.94
C TRP A 17 7.10 1.33 2.38
N GLY A 18 7.22 0.01 2.29
CA GLY A 18 8.46 -0.67 2.63
C GLY A 18 8.50 -2.08 2.09
N PHE A 19 9.72 -2.60 1.96
CA PHE A 19 10.00 -3.98 1.58
C PHE A 19 10.46 -4.75 2.82
N ALA A 20 10.16 -6.05 2.85
CA ALA A 20 10.77 -6.94 3.81
C ALA A 20 12.11 -7.46 3.27
N VAL A 21 13.02 -7.83 4.18
CA VAL A 21 14.26 -8.52 3.84
C VAL A 21 14.20 -9.95 4.34
N ILE A 22 14.67 -10.88 3.52
CA ILE A 22 14.70 -12.31 3.81
C ILE A 22 16.15 -12.75 3.82
N ALA A 23 16.56 -13.42 4.89
CA ALA A 23 17.86 -14.07 4.97
C ALA A 23 17.73 -15.52 4.52
N GLY A 24 18.39 -15.88 3.42
CA GLY A 24 18.52 -17.24 2.95
C GLY A 24 19.38 -18.09 3.91
N LYS A 25 19.28 -19.42 3.77
CA LYS A 25 20.04 -20.35 4.64
C LYS A 25 21.56 -20.20 4.48
N GLY A 26 22.03 -19.63 3.37
CA GLY A 26 23.43 -19.31 3.10
C GLY A 26 23.91 -17.97 3.65
N GLY A 27 23.01 -17.18 4.26
CA GLY A 27 23.32 -15.82 4.72
C GLY A 27 23.15 -14.74 3.66
N GLU A 28 22.75 -15.08 2.43
CA GLU A 28 22.31 -14.08 1.47
C GLU A 28 21.10 -13.30 2.00
N VAL A 29 21.13 -11.97 1.87
CA VAL A 29 20.02 -11.09 2.20
C VAL A 29 19.40 -10.63 0.88
N MET A 30 18.12 -10.92 0.69
CA MET A 30 17.34 -10.53 -0.48
C MET A 30 16.10 -9.76 -0.05
N HIS A 31 15.56 -8.94 -0.95
CA HIS A 31 14.26 -8.32 -0.72
C HIS A 31 13.17 -9.37 -0.93
N ASP A 32 12.10 -9.24 -0.16
CA ASP A 32 10.85 -9.91 -0.44
C ASP A 32 10.28 -9.41 -1.77
N GLU A 33 9.58 -10.27 -2.50
CA GLU A 33 9.01 -9.95 -3.82
C GLU A 33 7.86 -8.95 -3.72
N PHE A 34 7.33 -8.75 -2.51
CA PHE A 34 6.23 -7.83 -2.23
C PHE A 34 6.70 -6.56 -1.56
N GLU A 35 5.99 -5.49 -1.88
CA GLU A 35 6.00 -4.27 -1.09
C GLU A 35 4.78 -4.24 -0.15
N TYR A 36 4.98 -3.58 0.98
CA TYR A 36 4.04 -3.51 2.09
C TYR A 36 3.62 -2.07 2.34
N LEU A 37 2.33 -1.88 2.56
CA LEU A 37 1.74 -0.62 3.00
C LEU A 37 1.45 -0.68 4.49
N THR A 38 1.83 0.37 5.22
CA THR A 38 1.27 0.72 6.52
C THR A 38 0.46 2.02 6.41
N HIS A 39 -0.84 1.95 6.68
CA HIS A 39 -1.71 3.13 6.80
C HIS A 39 -1.83 3.54 8.27
N THR A 40 -1.43 4.78 8.60
CA THR A 40 -1.26 5.24 9.99
C THR A 40 -2.44 6.02 10.56
N ARG A 41 -3.44 6.33 9.72
CA ARG A 41 -4.69 7.01 10.12
C ARG A 41 -5.83 6.01 10.25
N SER A 42 -6.92 6.38 10.92
CA SER A 42 -8.05 5.46 11.10
C SER A 42 -8.81 5.19 9.79
N PRO A 43 -9.04 3.92 9.39
CA PRO A 43 -8.59 2.70 10.07
C PRO A 43 -7.11 2.42 9.82
N ARG A 44 -6.38 2.11 10.88
CA ARG A 44 -4.98 1.70 10.79
C ARG A 44 -4.91 0.26 10.30
N PHE A 45 -4.05 0.00 9.31
CA PHE A 45 -3.82 -1.34 8.79
C PHE A 45 -2.45 -1.51 8.18
N THR A 46 -2.06 -2.76 8.00
CA THR A 46 -1.04 -3.15 7.00
C THR A 46 -1.65 -4.02 5.91
N CYS A 47 -1.05 -4.00 4.73
CA CYS A 47 -1.37 -4.91 3.62
C CYS A 47 -0.17 -5.02 2.67
N ARG A 48 -0.26 -5.93 1.69
CA ARG A 48 0.69 -6.03 0.58
C ARG A 48 0.11 -5.38 -0.67
N VAL A 49 0.96 -4.79 -1.50
CA VAL A 49 0.60 -4.37 -2.85
C VAL A 49 1.12 -5.40 -3.85
N VAL A 50 0.30 -5.72 -4.86
CA VAL A 50 0.59 -6.72 -5.88
C VAL A 50 0.15 -6.20 -7.25
N GLU A 51 1.00 -6.39 -8.25
CA GLU A 51 0.65 -6.19 -9.66
C GLU A 51 -0.05 -7.45 -10.20
N LEU A 52 -1.18 -7.27 -10.88
CA LEU A 52 -1.95 -8.36 -11.47
C LEU A 52 -1.55 -8.56 -12.93
N GLU A 53 -0.96 -9.71 -13.25
CA GLU A 53 -0.42 -10.03 -14.58
C GLU A 53 -1.48 -10.06 -15.70
N ASP A 54 -2.76 -10.27 -15.37
CA ASP A 54 -3.84 -10.56 -16.33
C ASP A 54 -4.89 -9.43 -16.49
N MET A 55 -4.63 -8.22 -15.99
CA MET A 55 -5.59 -7.12 -16.13
C MET A 55 -5.33 -6.33 -17.42
N PRO A 56 -6.36 -6.04 -18.24
CA PRO A 56 -6.19 -5.24 -19.44
C PRO A 56 -5.66 -3.86 -19.04
N ALA A 57 -4.43 -3.57 -19.48
CA ALA A 57 -3.77 -2.30 -19.27
C ALA A 57 -4.41 -1.24 -20.17
N GLU A 58 -5.56 -0.71 -19.78
CA GLU A 58 -6.18 0.47 -20.38
C GLU A 58 -7.30 0.97 -19.46
N SER A 59 -6.93 1.64 -18.37
CA SER A 59 -7.83 2.63 -17.75
C SER A 59 -7.48 3.99 -18.35
N GLU A 60 -8.31 4.49 -19.26
CA GLU A 60 -8.22 5.87 -19.80
C GLU A 60 -8.59 6.94 -18.76
N GLU A 61 -8.93 6.53 -17.52
CA GLU A 61 -9.30 7.44 -16.43
C GLU A 61 -8.08 7.79 -15.56
N ASP A 62 -7.87 9.10 -15.33
CA ASP A 62 -6.80 9.63 -14.47
C ASP A 62 -6.94 9.23 -12.98
N ALA A 63 -8.05 8.61 -12.58
CA ALA A 63 -8.38 8.33 -11.19
C ALA A 63 -8.57 6.82 -10.95
N ILE A 64 -7.90 6.31 -9.91
CA ILE A 64 -8.02 4.90 -9.49
C ILE A 64 -9.45 4.60 -9.02
N ASP A 65 -10.10 3.60 -9.65
CA ASP A 65 -11.38 3.07 -9.19
C ASP A 65 -11.28 1.58 -8.83
N GLY A 66 -11.04 1.30 -7.55
CA GLY A 66 -11.00 -0.07 -7.06
C GLY A 66 -12.28 -0.58 -6.40
N ARG A 67 -12.31 -1.88 -6.11
CA ARG A 67 -13.42 -2.55 -5.43
C ARG A 67 -12.92 -3.42 -4.29
N ILE A 68 -13.68 -3.45 -3.19
CA ILE A 68 -13.45 -4.36 -2.07
C ILE A 68 -14.23 -5.66 -2.29
N VAL A 69 -13.50 -6.77 -2.23
CA VAL A 69 -13.98 -8.15 -2.36
C VAL A 69 -13.83 -8.83 -0.99
N HIS A 70 -14.82 -9.64 -0.59
CA HIS A 70 -14.86 -10.33 0.71
C HIS A 70 -14.74 -9.39 1.92
N ASP A 71 -15.57 -8.34 1.98
CA ASP A 71 -15.58 -7.36 3.08
C ASP A 71 -16.10 -7.90 4.43
N ASP A 72 -16.57 -9.15 4.45
CA ASP A 72 -17.06 -9.84 5.64
C ASP A 72 -15.94 -10.44 6.52
N ASP A 73 -14.75 -10.68 5.95
CA ASP A 73 -13.61 -11.26 6.66
C ASP A 73 -12.30 -10.54 6.23
N PRO A 74 -11.71 -9.69 7.10
CA PRO A 74 -10.46 -8.98 6.79
C PRO A 74 -9.31 -9.88 6.34
N SER A 75 -9.24 -11.12 6.82
CA SER A 75 -8.18 -12.06 6.46
C SER A 75 -8.29 -12.57 5.02
N ARG A 76 -9.48 -12.46 4.43
CA ARG A 76 -9.81 -12.88 3.06
C ARG A 76 -10.15 -11.69 2.16
N MET A 77 -10.08 -10.47 2.70
CA MET A 77 -10.44 -9.26 2.00
C MET A 77 -9.37 -8.89 0.98
N PHE A 78 -9.82 -8.52 -0.21
CA PHE A 78 -8.98 -7.98 -1.27
C PHE A 78 -9.53 -6.63 -1.71
N TYR A 79 -8.63 -5.72 -2.05
CA TYR A 79 -8.96 -4.55 -2.84
C TYR A 79 -8.29 -4.71 -4.20
N ILE A 80 -9.04 -4.51 -5.28
CA ILE A 80 -8.56 -4.68 -6.66
C ILE A 80 -8.94 -3.45 -7.46
N THR A 81 -8.00 -2.91 -8.25
CA THR A 81 -8.21 -1.74 -9.10
C THR A 81 -8.40 -2.13 -10.56
N ASP A 82 -8.94 -1.18 -11.31
CA ASP A 82 -8.91 -1.13 -12.77
C ASP A 82 -7.48 -0.98 -13.33
N ALA A 83 -6.58 -0.29 -12.61
CA ALA A 83 -5.17 -0.13 -12.96
C ALA A 83 -4.29 -1.40 -12.82
N GLY A 84 -4.89 -2.59 -12.68
CA GLY A 84 -4.13 -3.84 -12.53
C GLY A 84 -3.42 -4.01 -11.19
N MET A 85 -3.79 -3.25 -10.16
CA MET A 85 -3.19 -3.34 -8.83
C MET A 85 -4.13 -4.02 -7.83
N ALA A 86 -3.57 -4.68 -6.82
CA ALA A 86 -4.31 -5.20 -5.69
C ALA A 86 -3.66 -4.87 -4.36
N LEU A 87 -4.48 -4.64 -3.33
CA LEU A 87 -4.06 -4.67 -1.93
C LEU A 87 -4.64 -5.92 -1.27
N VAL A 88 -3.75 -6.70 -0.64
CA VAL A 88 -4.06 -8.04 -0.13
C VAL A 88 -3.52 -8.25 1.29
N ASN A 89 -4.00 -9.28 1.97
CA ASN A 89 -3.56 -9.66 3.33
C ASN A 89 -3.69 -8.52 4.35
N PHE A 90 -4.88 -7.90 4.42
CA PHE A 90 -5.13 -6.83 5.37
C PHE A 90 -5.03 -7.29 6.82
N GLN A 91 -4.22 -6.58 7.60
CA GLN A 91 -4.22 -6.65 9.05
C GLN A 91 -4.74 -5.32 9.61
N LEU A 92 -6.00 -5.32 10.07
CA LEU A 92 -6.61 -4.14 10.68
C LEU A 92 -6.22 -4.05 12.17
N PHE A 93 -5.89 -2.84 12.63
CA PHE A 93 -5.67 -2.53 14.05
C PHE A 93 -6.84 -1.76 14.67
N ASP A 94 -7.74 -1.26 13.83
CA ASP A 94 -8.98 -0.59 14.21
C ASP A 94 -10.19 -1.38 13.70
N LYS A 95 -11.39 -1.00 14.15
CA LYS A 95 -12.63 -1.53 13.59
C LYS A 95 -12.75 -1.13 12.11
N MET A 96 -13.19 -2.08 11.28
CA MET A 96 -13.50 -1.83 9.86
C MET A 96 -14.49 -0.66 9.72
N PRO A 97 -14.19 0.37 8.91
CA PRO A 97 -15.12 1.46 8.66
C PRO A 97 -16.18 1.04 7.63
N ASP A 98 -17.02 1.99 7.23
CA ASP A 98 -17.88 1.82 6.06
C ASP A 98 -17.08 1.42 4.81
N LYS A 99 -17.66 0.53 4.00
CA LYS A 99 -17.02 -0.04 2.80
C LYS A 99 -16.56 1.03 1.82
N GLN A 100 -17.39 2.06 1.58
CA GLN A 100 -17.06 3.13 0.64
C GLN A 100 -15.97 4.05 1.20
N LYS A 101 -15.94 4.26 2.53
CA LYS A 101 -14.82 4.94 3.17
C LYS A 101 -13.52 4.14 3.03
N PHE A 102 -13.56 2.83 3.26
CA PHE A 102 -12.37 1.98 3.14
C PHE A 102 -11.84 1.92 1.70
N LYS A 103 -12.74 1.75 0.72
CA LYS A 103 -12.41 1.79 -0.71
C LYS A 103 -11.66 3.07 -1.07
N ARG A 104 -12.18 4.26 -0.70
CA ARG A 104 -11.51 5.54 -0.98
C ARG A 104 -10.10 5.63 -0.41
N ILE A 105 -9.88 5.08 0.78
CA ILE A 105 -8.54 5.04 1.38
C ILE A 105 -7.60 4.16 0.55
N CYS A 106 -8.09 3.05 0.01
CA CYS A 106 -7.33 2.16 -0.86
C CYS A 106 -7.08 2.78 -2.24
N ASP A 107 -8.06 3.47 -2.83
CA ASP A 107 -7.91 4.22 -4.08
C ASP A 107 -6.77 5.25 -3.93
N GLU A 108 -6.81 6.06 -2.87
CA GLU A 108 -5.79 7.05 -2.56
C GLU A 108 -4.41 6.43 -2.28
N ALA A 109 -4.37 5.24 -1.68
CA ALA A 109 -3.12 4.53 -1.44
C ALA A 109 -2.48 4.07 -2.75
N ILE A 110 -3.25 3.48 -3.67
CA ILE A 110 -2.70 3.06 -4.98
C ILE A 110 -2.28 4.27 -5.82
N ALA A 111 -3.07 5.36 -5.81
CA ALA A 111 -2.66 6.59 -6.49
C ALA A 111 -1.31 7.12 -5.93
N ASN A 112 -1.15 7.10 -4.60
CA ASN A 112 0.13 7.45 -3.97
C ASN A 112 1.28 6.48 -4.33
N TRP A 113 0.99 5.19 -4.46
CA TRP A 113 1.97 4.19 -4.86
C TRP A 113 2.47 4.43 -6.29
N MET A 114 1.56 4.66 -7.23
CA MET A 114 1.90 4.92 -8.63
C MET A 114 2.72 6.19 -8.79
N LEU A 115 2.35 7.27 -8.09
CA LEU A 115 3.12 8.51 -8.09
C LEU A 115 4.55 8.31 -7.55
N ARG A 116 4.70 7.49 -6.49
CA ARG A 116 6.02 7.16 -5.95
C ARG A 116 6.85 6.36 -6.96
N ARG A 117 6.23 5.40 -7.64
CA ARG A 117 6.89 4.59 -8.66
C ARG A 117 7.36 5.44 -9.83
N GLU A 118 6.50 6.30 -10.36
CA GLU A 118 6.86 7.27 -11.42
C GLU A 118 8.06 8.12 -11.00
N PHE A 119 8.05 8.67 -9.78
CA PHE A 119 9.17 9.44 -9.25
C PHE A 119 10.49 8.65 -9.16
N LEU A 120 10.44 7.39 -8.72
CA LEU A 120 11.64 6.55 -8.59
C LEU A 120 12.17 6.08 -9.95
N ASP A 121 11.26 5.77 -10.88
CA ASP A 121 11.61 5.39 -12.25
C ASP A 121 12.28 6.57 -12.98
N ASP A 122 11.82 7.81 -12.75
CA ASP A 122 12.45 9.03 -13.27
C ASP A 122 13.87 9.27 -12.69
N GLU A 123 14.11 8.95 -11.42
CA GLU A 123 15.44 9.12 -10.78
C GLU A 123 16.49 8.12 -11.29
N ASP A 124 16.08 6.95 -11.79
CA ASP A 124 16.98 5.94 -12.34
C ASP A 124 17.45 6.24 -13.78
N GLU A 125 16.84 7.23 -14.46
CA GLU A 125 17.18 7.65 -15.83
C GLU A 125 18.25 8.78 -15.92
N ASP A 126 18.62 9.41 -14.80
CA ASP A 126 19.64 10.48 -14.68
C ASP A 126 21.04 9.97 -14.21
#